data_AF-A0A3C1VPR5-F1
#
_entry.id   AF-A0A3C1VPR5-F1
#
_cell.length_a   1.000
_cell.length_b   1.000
_cell.length_c   1.000
_cell.angle_alpha   90.00
_cell.angle_beta   90.00
_cell.angle_gamma   90.00
#
_symmetry.space_group_name_H-M   'P 1'
#
loop_
_entity.id
_entity.type
_entity.pdbx_description
1 polymer ?
#
loop_
_entity_poly.entity_id
_entity_poly.type
_entity_poly.pdbx_seq_one_letter_code
_entity_poly.pdbx_strand_id
1 'polypeptide(L)'
;KVSESIPIDLQPEVDAAINWFNAQSADEFKVTGIVDAENSLAQSDEKELRLVLCGGDICQQKKFKVLRSGDSFSVSFTDEASIANGTQAELDPPPGARKAWLDDVISKHKFVVLVFYRGFW
;
A
#
# COMPACT_ATOMS: atom_id res chain seq x y z
N LYS A 1 -3.61 -6.15 -6.71
CA LYS A 1 -4.04 -6.92 -5.51
C LYS A 1 -3.11 -6.61 -4.36
N VAL A 2 -3.65 -6.22 -3.21
CA VAL A 2 -2.85 -5.96 -1.99
C VAL A 2 -2.72 -7.23 -1.16
N SER A 3 -1.53 -7.43 -0.61
CA SER A 3 -1.18 -8.50 0.32
C SER A 3 -0.65 -7.88 1.62
N GLU A 4 -1.21 -8.28 2.76
CA GLU A 4 -0.72 -7.91 4.09
C GLU A 4 0.53 -8.72 4.48
N SER A 5 0.73 -9.88 3.85
CA SER A 5 1.95 -10.67 4.00
C SER A 5 2.96 -10.25 2.96
N ILE A 6 4.12 -9.79 3.41
CA ILE A 6 5.27 -9.53 2.55
C ILE A 6 5.97 -10.87 2.26
N PRO A 7 6.22 -11.23 1.00
CA PRO A 7 7.01 -12.41 0.66
C PRO A 7 8.44 -12.29 1.23
N ILE A 8 8.93 -13.38 1.83
CA ILE A 8 10.29 -13.46 2.41
C ILE A 8 11.36 -13.08 1.40
N ASP A 9 11.19 -13.45 0.14
CA ASP A 9 12.13 -13.19 -0.94
C ASP A 9 12.26 -11.70 -1.31
N LEU A 10 11.31 -10.85 -0.88
CA LEU A 10 11.35 -9.39 -1.06
C LEU A 10 11.81 -8.66 0.21
N GLN A 11 12.02 -9.38 1.32
CA GLN A 11 12.31 -8.75 2.60
C GLN A 11 13.57 -7.86 2.58
N PRO A 12 14.69 -8.26 1.94
CA PRO A 12 15.88 -7.42 1.86
C PRO A 12 15.63 -6.07 1.18
N GLU A 13 14.88 -6.07 0.07
CA GLU A 13 14.55 -4.86 -0.68
C GLU A 13 13.51 -4.01 0.05
N VAL A 14 12.56 -4.65 0.74
CA VAL A 14 11.57 -3.97 1.60
C VAL A 14 12.26 -3.29 2.78
N ASP A 15 13.18 -3.97 3.45
CA ASP A 15 13.95 -3.44 4.57
C ASP A 15 14.81 -2.25 4.11
N ALA A 16 15.45 -2.36 2.95
CA ALA A 16 16.18 -1.24 2.35
C ALA A 16 15.27 -0.04 2.07
N ALA A 17 14.08 -0.28 1.49
CA ALA A 17 13.13 0.77 1.15
C ALA A 17 12.58 1.49 2.39
N ILE A 18 12.18 0.76 3.44
CA ILE A 18 11.62 1.36 4.66
C ILE A 18 12.67 2.09 5.48
N ASN A 19 13.90 1.55 5.57
CA ASN A 19 15.00 2.23 6.25
C ASN A 19 15.37 3.52 5.55
N TRP A 20 15.44 3.51 4.21
CA TRP A 20 15.65 4.70 3.41
C TRP A 20 14.52 5.73 3.59
N PHE A 21 13.26 5.28 3.58
CA PHE A 21 12.10 6.15 3.76
C PHE A 21 12.05 6.79 5.15
N ASN A 22 12.32 6.02 6.21
CA ASN A 22 12.30 6.53 7.58
C ASN A 22 13.47 7.47 7.87
N ALA A 23 14.62 7.30 7.21
CA ALA A 23 15.76 8.21 7.37
C ALA A 23 15.47 9.65 6.91
N GLN A 24 14.49 9.83 6.04
CA GLN A 24 14.05 11.14 5.52
C GLN A 24 12.67 11.58 6.06
N SER A 25 12.00 10.73 6.84
CA SER A 25 10.69 10.99 7.43
C SER A 25 10.84 11.61 8.83
N ALA A 26 9.89 12.44 9.23
CA ALA A 26 9.80 12.93 10.61
C ALA A 26 9.25 11.86 11.57
N ASP A 27 8.43 10.96 11.06
CA ASP A 27 7.77 9.89 11.81
C ASP A 27 8.30 8.51 11.41
N GLU A 28 8.18 7.54 12.31
CA GLU A 28 8.52 6.14 12.06
C GLU A 28 7.36 5.42 11.37
N PHE A 29 7.61 4.93 10.15
CA PHE A 29 6.66 4.11 9.41
C PHE A 29 7.07 2.65 9.39
N LYS A 30 6.07 1.77 9.32
CA LYS A 30 6.22 0.32 9.17
C LYS A 30 5.54 -0.13 7.89
N VAL A 31 6.11 -1.15 7.25
CA VAL A 31 5.47 -1.77 6.08
C VAL A 31 4.39 -2.73 6.57
N THR A 32 3.14 -2.44 6.22
CA THR A 32 1.97 -3.25 6.60
C THR A 32 1.42 -4.05 5.43
N GLY A 33 1.89 -3.77 4.22
CA GLY A 33 1.50 -4.53 3.04
C GLY A 33 2.27 -4.17 1.78
N ILE A 34 2.05 -4.98 0.76
CA ILE A 34 2.63 -4.84 -0.58
C ILE A 34 1.54 -5.02 -1.64
N VAL A 35 1.59 -4.20 -2.68
CA VAL A 35 0.66 -4.23 -3.81
C VAL A 35 1.32 -4.95 -4.98
N ASP A 36 0.63 -5.97 -5.50
CA ASP A 36 1.06 -6.80 -6.63
C ASP A 36 2.44 -7.43 -6.42
N ALA A 37 2.64 -8.06 -5.27
CA ALA A 37 3.91 -8.68 -4.87
C ALA A 37 4.50 -9.63 -5.94
N GLU A 38 3.64 -10.34 -6.67
CA GLU A 38 4.02 -11.23 -7.79
C GLU A 38 4.80 -10.48 -8.88
N ASN A 39 4.43 -9.23 -9.18
CA ASN A 39 5.12 -8.42 -10.19
C ASN A 39 6.51 -8.00 -9.70
N SER A 40 6.65 -7.66 -8.42
CA SER A 40 7.94 -7.34 -7.81
C SER A 40 8.86 -8.56 -7.69
N LEU A 41 8.28 -9.76 -7.49
CA LEU A 41 9.02 -11.01 -7.48
C LEU A 41 9.57 -11.39 -8.86
N ALA A 42 8.81 -11.11 -9.93
CA ALA A 42 9.21 -11.41 -11.30
C ALA A 42 10.39 -10.56 -11.81
N GLN A 43 10.72 -9.46 -11.13
CA GLN A 43 11.83 -8.57 -11.49
C GLN A 43 13.13 -9.02 -10.82
N SER A 44 14.24 -9.05 -11.56
CA SER A 44 15.54 -9.53 -11.09
C SER A 44 16.36 -8.43 -10.42
N ASP A 45 16.92 -7.52 -11.22
CA ASP A 45 18.01 -6.64 -10.78
C ASP A 45 17.51 -5.30 -10.23
N GLU A 46 16.43 -4.78 -10.82
CA GLU A 46 15.73 -3.58 -10.40
C GLU A 46 14.30 -3.96 -10.03
N LYS A 47 13.96 -3.86 -8.75
CA LYS A 47 12.63 -4.19 -8.23
C LYS A 47 11.83 -2.92 -7.97
N GLU A 48 10.65 -2.87 -8.55
CA GLU A 48 9.62 -1.89 -8.22
C GLU A 48 8.72 -2.45 -7.12
N LEU A 49 8.79 -1.84 -5.95
CA LEU A 49 7.97 -2.18 -4.80
C LEU A 49 6.85 -1.16 -4.64
N ARG A 50 5.63 -1.63 -4.45
CA ARG A 50 4.50 -0.78 -4.09
C ARG A 50 4.09 -1.13 -2.68
N LEU A 51 4.52 -0.34 -1.71
CA LEU A 51 4.40 -0.64 -0.29
C LEU A 51 3.31 0.21 0.36
N VAL A 52 2.59 -0.40 1.29
CA VAL A 52 1.70 0.31 2.23
C VAL A 52 2.49 0.55 3.50
N LEU A 53 2.67 1.81 3.84
CA LEU A 53 3.45 2.29 4.97
C LEU A 53 2.53 2.94 5.99
N CYS A 54 2.55 2.45 7.24
CA CYS A 54 1.73 2.99 8.32
C CYS A 54 2.61 3.45 9.49
N GLY A 55 2.36 4.65 10.00
CA GLY A 55 3.01 5.24 11.16
C GLY A 55 2.03 6.13 11.92
N GLY A 56 1.89 5.91 13.23
CA GLY A 56 0.85 6.57 14.03
C GLY A 56 -0.55 6.32 13.45
N ASP A 57 -1.26 7.40 13.12
CA ASP A 57 -2.60 7.39 12.53
C ASP A 57 -2.60 7.57 11.00
N ILE A 58 -1.43 7.51 10.36
CA ILE A 58 -1.27 7.77 8.91
C ILE A 58 -0.79 6.50 8.22
N CYS A 59 -1.56 6.05 7.24
CA CYS A 59 -1.13 5.07 6.26
C CYS A 59 -1.02 5.70 4.88
N GLN A 60 0.00 5.30 4.11
CA GLN A 60 0.25 5.80 2.77
C GLN A 60 0.86 4.73 1.88
N GLN A 61 0.47 4.73 0.61
CA GLN A 61 1.06 3.86 -0.40
C GLN A 61 2.18 4.61 -1.12
N LYS A 62 3.34 3.99 -1.25
CA LYS A 62 4.50 4.55 -1.95
C LYS A 62 5.07 3.53 -2.93
N LYS A 63 5.60 4.06 -4.04
CA LYS A 63 6.28 3.27 -5.07
C LYS A 63 7.77 3.51 -4.96
N PHE A 64 8.52 2.43 -4.75
CA PHE A 64 9.97 2.44 -4.62
C PHE A 64 10.58 1.69 -5.78
N LYS A 65 11.68 2.22 -6.28
CA LYS A 65 12.60 1.51 -7.15
C LYS A 65 13.81 1.14 -6.31
N VAL A 66 14.08 -0.17 -6.20
CA VAL A 66 15.18 -0.72 -5.41
C VAL A 66 16.11 -1.46 -6.36
N LEU A 67 17.33 -0.92 -6.50
CA LEU A 67 18.39 -1.54 -7.28
C LEU A 67 19.38 -2.20 -6.33
N ARG A 68 19.62 -3.50 -6.51
CA ARG A 68 20.64 -4.22 -5.75
C ARG A 68 21.99 -4.10 -6.44
N SER A 69 23.00 -3.65 -5.70
CA SER A 69 24.40 -3.59 -6.15
C SER A 69 25.28 -4.34 -5.15
N GLY A 70 25.46 -5.64 -5.40
CA GLY A 70 26.13 -6.55 -4.47
C GLY A 70 25.38 -6.68 -3.13
N ASP A 71 26.03 -6.20 -2.06
CA ASP A 71 25.49 -6.17 -0.69
C ASP A 71 24.81 -4.84 -0.34
N SER A 72 24.77 -3.89 -1.28
CA SER A 72 24.19 -2.56 -1.09
C SER A 72 22.91 -2.37 -1.91
N PHE A 73 22.04 -1.48 -1.45
CA PHE A 73 20.80 -1.12 -2.13
C PHE A 73 20.79 0.38 -2.44
N SER A 74 20.41 0.70 -3.68
CA SER A 74 20.03 2.06 -4.06
C SER A 74 18.51 2.13 -4.12
N VAL A 75 17.92 3.08 -3.38
CA VAL A 75 16.47 3.25 -3.29
C VAL A 75 16.11 4.63 -3.81
N SER A 76 15.09 4.69 -4.66
CA SER A 76 14.46 5.94 -5.08
C SER A 76 12.95 5.79 -5.16
N PHE A 77 12.23 6.91 -5.19
CA PHE A 77 10.82 6.87 -5.58
C PHE A 77 10.71 6.65 -7.09
N THR A 78 9.76 5.82 -7.50
CA THR A 78 9.29 5.83 -8.89
C THR A 78 8.30 6.99 -8.99
N ASP A 79 8.61 8.01 -9.80
CA ASP A 79 7.72 9.14 -10.03
C ASP A 79 6.34 8.66 -10.50
N GLU A 80 5.37 8.62 -9.59
CA GLU A 80 4.04 9.05 -9.95
C GLU A 80 3.98 10.51 -9.56
N ALA A 81 3.82 11.36 -10.57
CA ALA A 81 3.57 12.78 -10.42
C ALA A 81 2.77 12.99 -9.15
N SER A 82 3.34 13.74 -8.22
CA SER A 82 2.63 14.23 -7.05
C SER A 82 1.31 14.79 -7.56
N ILE A 83 0.23 14.03 -7.37
CA ILE A 83 -1.10 14.59 -7.49
C ILE A 83 -1.20 15.49 -6.27
N ALA A 84 -0.70 16.72 -6.46
CA ALA A 84 -1.14 17.86 -5.72
C ALA A 84 -2.67 17.76 -5.67
N ASN A 85 -3.19 17.47 -4.47
CA ASN A 85 -4.61 17.54 -4.10
C ASN A 85 -5.52 16.33 -4.40
N GLY A 86 -5.04 15.09 -4.37
CA GLY A 86 -5.95 13.94 -4.47
C GLY A 86 -5.55 12.75 -3.61
N THR A 87 -6.26 12.49 -2.51
CA THR A 87 -6.19 11.23 -1.75
C THR A 87 -6.56 10.06 -2.65
N GLN A 88 -5.57 9.28 -3.08
CA GLN A 88 -5.80 8.09 -3.89
C GLN A 88 -6.22 6.93 -2.99
N ALA A 89 -7.49 6.56 -3.08
CA ALA A 89 -8.01 5.35 -2.45
C ALA A 89 -8.04 4.23 -3.48
N GLU A 90 -7.06 3.34 -3.38
CA GLU A 90 -6.84 2.23 -4.31
C GLU A 90 -7.25 0.88 -3.69
N LEU A 91 -8.25 0.86 -2.81
CA LEU A 91 -8.76 -0.40 -2.25
C LEU A 91 -10.27 -0.48 -2.43
N ASP A 92 -10.69 -1.35 -3.35
CA ASP A 92 -12.06 -1.83 -3.34
C ASP A 92 -12.29 -2.65 -2.06
N PRO A 93 -13.38 -2.40 -1.33
CA PRO A 93 -13.67 -3.14 -0.11
C PRO A 93 -13.88 -4.63 -0.38
N PRO A 94 -13.59 -5.51 0.60
CA PRO A 94 -13.65 -6.95 0.42
C PRO A 94 -15.01 -7.42 -0.13
N PRO A 95 -15.02 -8.30 -1.14
CA PRO A 95 -16.27 -8.81 -1.69
C PRO A 95 -17.04 -9.64 -0.64
N GLY A 96 -18.35 -9.40 -0.53
CA GLY A 96 -19.28 -10.25 0.23
C GLY A 96 -19.87 -9.63 1.50
N ALA A 97 -19.08 -8.96 2.33
CA ALA A 97 -19.56 -8.42 3.62
C ALA A 97 -20.71 -7.40 3.45
N ARG A 98 -20.67 -6.63 2.35
CA ARG A 98 -21.68 -5.60 2.07
C ARG A 98 -23.04 -6.18 1.69
N LYS A 99 -23.08 -7.30 0.94
CA LYS A 99 -24.32 -7.73 0.29
C LYS A 99 -25.38 -8.16 1.30
N ALA A 100 -25.02 -9.07 2.21
CA ALA A 100 -25.93 -9.54 3.24
C ALA A 100 -26.38 -8.43 4.21
N TRP A 101 -25.47 -7.52 4.56
CA TRP A 101 -25.80 -6.35 5.39
C TRP A 101 -26.73 -5.36 4.67
N LEU A 102 -26.49 -5.08 3.40
CA LEU A 102 -27.30 -4.15 2.61
C LEU A 102 -28.72 -4.68 2.43
N ASP A 103 -28.87 -5.98 2.16
CA ASP A 103 -30.17 -6.64 2.04
C ASP A 103 -30.98 -6.54 3.35
N ASP A 104 -30.33 -6.66 4.52
CA ASP A 104 -30.96 -6.51 5.84
C ASP A 104 -31.41 -5.06 6.12
N VAL A 105 -30.58 -4.06 5.79
CA VAL A 105 -30.83 -2.65 6.11
C VAL A 105 -31.84 -1.99 5.18
N ILE A 106 -31.85 -2.32 3.88
CA ILE A 106 -32.81 -1.74 2.91
C ILE A 106 -34.25 -2.07 3.31
N SER A 107 -34.49 -3.27 3.85
CA SER A 107 -35.83 -3.68 4.27
C SER A 107 -36.37 -2.88 5.48
N LYS A 108 -35.48 -2.23 6.24
CA LYS A 108 -35.80 -1.55 7.51
C LYS A 108 -35.96 -0.03 7.38
N HIS A 109 -35.50 0.56 6.28
CA HIS A 109 -35.45 2.01 6.13
C HIS A 109 -36.02 2.48 4.79
N LYS A 110 -36.72 3.62 4.81
CA LYS A 110 -37.31 4.22 3.59
C LYS A 110 -36.27 4.72 2.59
N PHE A 111 -35.05 4.99 3.06
CA PHE A 111 -33.87 5.27 2.26
C PHE A 111 -32.62 4.90 3.05
N VAL A 112 -31.52 4.61 2.35
CA VAL A 112 -30.23 4.27 2.94
C VAL A 112 -29.17 5.15 2.28
N VAL A 113 -28.32 5.79 3.09
CA VAL A 113 -27.15 6.55 2.58
C VAL A 113 -25.91 5.69 2.82
N LEU A 114 -25.28 5.23 1.73
CA LEU A 114 -23.99 4.57 1.80
C LEU A 114 -22.89 5.61 1.58
N VAL A 115 -22.13 5.89 2.64
CA VAL A 115 -20.93 6.71 2.56
C VAL A 115 -19.75 5.77 2.33
N PHE A 116 -19.12 5.87 1.16
CA PHE A 116 -17.85 5.22 0.89
C PHE A 116 -16.73 6.20 1.18
N TYR A 117 -16.03 5.98 2.29
CA TYR A 117 -14.78 6.68 2.52
C TYR A 117 -13.70 6.06 1.64
N ARG A 118 -13.17 6.88 0.74
CA ARG A 118 -12.06 6.56 -0.14
C ARG A 118 -10.82 7.28 0.40
N GLY A 119 -10.29 6.78 1.51
CA GLY A 119 -9.03 7.20 2.11
C GLY A 119 -8.35 6.02 2.78
N PHE A 120 -7.09 6.19 3.15
CA PHE A 120 -6.27 5.14 3.76
C PHE A 120 -6.89 4.63 5.06
N TRP A 121 -6.96 3.31 5.19
CA TRP A 121 -7.10 2.61 6.47
C TRP A 121 -5.72 2.55 7.13
#